data_AF-A0A8T1EFI9-F1
#
_entry.id   AF-A0A8T1EFI9-F1
#
_cell.length_a   1.000
_cell.length_b   1.000
_cell.length_c   1.000
_cell.angle_alpha   90.00
_cell.angle_beta   90.00
_cell.angle_gamma   90.00
#
_symmetry.space_group_name_H-M   'P 1'
#
loop_
_entity.id
_entity.type
_entity.pdbx_description
1 polymer ?
#
loop_
_entity_poly.entity_id
_entity_poly.type
_entity_poly.pdbx_seq_one_letter_code
_entity_poly.pdbx_strand_id
1 'polypeptide(L)'
;MVALYCAVVGVAGSAFPVDIDENKSVGHLKKAIAEDQKCDFAASKLQLYLVKKGGTWLKSKDLLMMRKGEIPGEDESHYMNEELEDPTDKICTKFPSTIPDGTIHVLVVVPEEESGRKREDEQSRHQQEAKEQRYR
;
A
#
# COMPACT_ATOMS: atom_id res chain seq x y z
N MET A 1 -14.19 1.87 14.49
CA MET A 1 -13.16 1.13 13.72
C MET A 1 -13.72 0.86 12.35
N VAL A 2 -12.94 1.16 11.30
CA VAL A 2 -13.31 1.01 9.89
C VAL A 2 -12.28 0.10 9.23
N ALA A 3 -12.76 -0.86 8.46
CA ALA A 3 -11.91 -1.73 7.64
C ALA A 3 -11.78 -1.12 6.24
N LEU A 4 -10.61 -0.57 5.94
CA LEU A 4 -10.28 -0.10 4.60
C LEU A 4 -9.60 -1.21 3.82
N TYR A 5 -9.79 -1.22 2.51
CA TYR A 5 -9.10 -2.17 1.63
C TYR A 5 -8.18 -1.35 0.74
N CYS A 6 -6.89 -1.65 0.86
CA CYS A 6 -5.80 -0.97 0.20
C CYS A 6 -5.25 -1.86 -0.91
N ALA A 7 -4.84 -1.29 -2.05
CA ALA A 7 -4.20 -2.02 -3.13
C ALA A 7 -2.97 -1.27 -3.64
N VAL A 8 -1.84 -1.96 -3.83
CA VAL A 8 -0.60 -1.35 -4.33
C VAL A 8 -0.60 -1.30 -5.85
N VAL A 9 -0.33 -0.13 -6.41
CA VAL A 9 -0.19 0.07 -7.87
C VAL A 9 1.02 -0.67 -8.40
N GLY A 10 0.86 -1.34 -9.55
CA GLY A 10 1.94 -2.09 -10.20
C GLY A 10 2.23 -3.46 -9.58
N VAL A 11 1.64 -3.81 -8.44
CA VAL A 11 1.83 -5.12 -7.79
C VAL A 11 0.55 -5.95 -7.91
N ALA A 12 0.60 -6.99 -8.74
CA ALA A 12 -0.53 -7.91 -8.96
C ALA A 12 -0.96 -8.61 -7.66
N GLY A 13 -2.23 -8.45 -7.28
CA GLY A 13 -2.82 -9.16 -6.13
C GLY A 13 -2.44 -8.61 -4.75
N SER A 14 -1.95 -7.37 -4.69
CA SER A 14 -1.52 -6.66 -3.47
C SER A 14 -2.66 -6.02 -2.68
N ALA A 15 -3.90 -6.53 -2.81
CA ALA A 15 -5.02 -5.96 -2.07
C ALA A 15 -5.06 -6.55 -0.65
N PHE A 16 -5.01 -5.70 0.37
CA PHE A 16 -5.02 -6.09 1.78
C PHE A 16 -5.97 -5.21 2.61
N PRO A 17 -6.58 -5.78 3.66
CA PRO A 17 -7.39 -5.01 4.60
C PRO A 17 -6.48 -4.24 5.59
N VAL A 18 -6.93 -3.06 6.00
CA VAL A 18 -6.31 -2.23 7.04
C VAL A 18 -7.41 -1.75 7.98
N ASP A 19 -7.31 -2.16 9.25
CA ASP A 19 -8.22 -1.70 10.30
C ASP A 19 -7.69 -0.41 10.94
N ILE A 20 -8.49 0.64 10.88
CA ILE A 20 -8.14 1.95 11.47
C ILE A 20 -9.35 2.58 12.18
N ASP A 21 -9.09 3.32 13.25
CA ASP A 21 -10.14 4.10 13.89
C ASP A 21 -10.50 5.33 13.04
N GLU A 22 -11.80 5.61 12.88
CA GLU A 22 -12.28 6.70 12.02
C GLU A 22 -11.83 8.09 12.51
N ASN A 23 -11.52 8.23 13.81
CA ASN A 23 -11.01 9.48 14.39
C ASN A 23 -9.51 9.67 14.17
N LYS A 24 -8.81 8.66 13.63
CA LYS A 24 -7.40 8.75 13.28
C LYS A 24 -7.22 9.55 11.99
N SER A 25 -5.98 9.95 11.75
CA SER A 25 -5.64 10.74 10.59
C SER A 25 -5.10 9.89 9.44
N VAL A 26 -5.06 10.46 8.23
CA VAL A 26 -4.40 9.88 7.05
C VAL A 26 -2.95 9.51 7.34
N GLY A 27 -2.24 10.29 8.16
CA GLY A 27 -0.88 9.96 8.60
C GLY A 27 -0.81 8.63 9.36
N HIS A 28 -1.82 8.32 10.17
CA HIS A 28 -1.91 7.01 10.84
C HIS A 28 -2.21 5.89 9.83
N LEU A 29 -3.03 6.15 8.82
CA LEU A 29 -3.29 5.19 7.74
C LEU A 29 -2.03 4.88 6.94
N LYS A 30 -1.26 5.91 6.54
CA LYS A 30 0.04 5.73 5.87
C LYS A 30 0.97 4.86 6.70
N LYS A 31 1.03 5.11 8.01
CA LYS A 31 1.85 4.33 8.93
C LYS A 31 1.41 2.87 9.01
N ALA A 32 0.11 2.62 9.20
CA ALA A 32 -0.44 1.27 9.27
C ALA A 32 -0.16 0.46 8.00
N ILE A 33 -0.30 1.09 6.82
CA ILE A 33 0.03 0.47 5.53
C ILE A 33 1.52 0.13 5.44
N ALA A 34 2.41 1.06 5.81
CA ALA A 34 3.85 0.83 5.75
C ALA A 34 4.30 -0.29 6.70
N GLU A 35 3.69 -0.36 7.88
CA GLU A 35 3.94 -1.42 8.88
C GLU A 35 3.45 -2.79 8.37
N ASP A 36 2.26 -2.87 7.77
CA ASP A 36 1.68 -4.11 7.24
C ASP A 36 2.45 -4.65 6.03
N GLN A 37 2.75 -3.76 5.08
CA GLN A 37 3.50 -4.09 3.86
C GLN A 37 5.01 -4.26 4.11
N LYS A 38 5.49 -3.97 5.32
CA LYS A 38 6.92 -4.00 5.69
C LYS A 38 7.78 -3.19 4.72
N CYS A 39 7.31 -1.99 4.39
CA CYS A 39 8.06 -1.08 3.53
C CYS A 39 9.34 -0.64 4.25
N ASP A 40 10.50 -0.77 3.60
CA ASP A 40 11.80 -0.34 4.14
C ASP A 40 12.00 1.19 4.10
N PHE A 41 11.02 1.92 3.57
CA PHE A 41 11.04 3.37 3.42
C PHE A 41 10.03 4.05 4.36
N ALA A 42 10.21 5.36 4.57
CA ALA A 42 9.33 6.13 5.44
C ALA A 42 7.89 6.16 4.92
N ALA A 43 6.91 5.90 5.80
CA ALA A 43 5.49 5.93 5.46
C ALA A 43 5.02 7.26 4.81
N SER A 44 5.73 8.37 5.06
CA SER A 44 5.47 9.66 4.43
C SER A 44 5.74 9.67 2.92
N LYS A 45 6.54 8.73 2.41
CA LYS A 45 6.79 8.56 0.99
C LYS A 45 5.66 7.81 0.27
N LEU A 46 4.74 7.17 1.00
CA LEU A 46 3.56 6.54 0.40
C LEU A 46 2.59 7.62 -0.09
N GLN A 47 2.17 7.49 -1.35
CA GLN A 47 1.08 8.28 -1.90
C GLN A 47 -0.18 7.42 -1.85
N LEU A 48 -1.24 7.97 -1.25
CA LEU A 48 -2.51 7.30 -1.07
C LEU A 48 -3.58 8.01 -1.89
N TYR A 49 -4.35 7.26 -2.67
CA TYR A 49 -5.42 7.80 -3.50
C TYR A 49 -6.74 7.13 -3.16
N LEU A 50 -7.81 7.92 -3.11
CA LEU A 50 -9.18 7.42 -2.97
C LEU A 50 -9.64 6.82 -4.29
N VAL A 51 -10.13 5.58 -4.25
CA VAL A 51 -10.52 4.85 -5.45
C VAL A 51 -12.04 4.89 -5.65
N LYS A 52 -12.51 5.66 -6.63
CA LYS A 52 -13.93 5.66 -7.02
C LYS A 52 -14.07 5.57 -8.54
N LYS A 53 -15.04 4.80 -9.02
CA LYS A 53 -15.41 4.73 -10.43
C LYS A 53 -16.80 5.33 -10.56
N GLY A 54 -16.91 6.49 -11.22
CA GLY A 54 -18.19 7.19 -11.39
C GLY A 54 -18.90 7.50 -10.07
N GLY A 55 -18.14 7.82 -9.01
CA GLY A 55 -18.67 8.10 -7.67
C GLY A 55 -18.92 6.89 -6.77
N THR A 56 -18.67 5.66 -7.24
CA THR A 56 -18.85 4.42 -6.47
C THR A 56 -17.51 3.73 -6.19
N TRP A 57 -17.37 3.06 -5.05
CA TRP A 57 -16.17 2.28 -4.72
C TRP A 57 -15.90 1.16 -5.73
N LEU A 58 -14.63 0.91 -6.01
CA LEU A 58 -14.20 -0.07 -7.01
C LEU A 58 -14.36 -1.49 -6.46
N LYS A 59 -14.92 -2.43 -7.23
CA LYS A 59 -15.14 -3.80 -6.74
C LYS A 59 -13.88 -4.64 -6.86
N SER A 60 -13.75 -5.68 -6.04
CA SER A 60 -12.63 -6.64 -6.15
C SER A 60 -12.57 -7.37 -7.50
N LYS A 61 -13.63 -7.34 -8.31
CA LYS A 61 -13.59 -7.85 -9.70
C LYS A 61 -12.80 -6.93 -10.64
N ASP A 62 -12.87 -5.63 -10.43
CA ASP A 62 -12.11 -4.65 -11.22
C ASP A 62 -10.61 -4.70 -10.87
N LEU A 63 -10.25 -5.12 -9.65
CA LEU A 63 -8.86 -5.48 -9.30
C LEU A 63 -8.26 -6.51 -10.22
N LEU A 64 -9.07 -7.43 -10.77
CA LEU A 64 -8.55 -8.46 -11.67
C LEU A 64 -7.96 -7.83 -12.95
N MET A 65 -8.54 -6.71 -13.39
CA MET A 65 -8.03 -5.93 -14.52
C MET A 65 -6.70 -5.26 -14.14
N MET A 66 -6.61 -4.67 -12.94
CA MET A 66 -5.34 -4.13 -12.41
C MET A 66 -4.27 -5.22 -12.23
N ARG A 67 -4.65 -6.40 -11.73
CA ARG A 67 -3.77 -7.57 -11.50
C ARG A 67 -3.13 -8.07 -12.80
N LYS A 68 -3.83 -7.95 -13.92
CA LYS A 68 -3.36 -8.45 -15.21
C LYS A 68 -2.37 -7.50 -15.89
N GLY A 69 -2.05 -6.35 -15.26
CA GLY A 69 -1.32 -5.26 -15.91
C GLY A 69 -2.12 -4.61 -17.05
N GLU A 70 -3.39 -5.00 -17.21
CA GLU A 70 -4.35 -4.42 -18.13
C GLU A 70 -5.11 -3.28 -17.45
N ILE A 71 -4.40 -2.47 -16.67
CA ILE A 71 -4.85 -1.09 -16.54
C ILE A 71 -4.61 -0.53 -17.94
N PRO A 72 -5.64 -0.19 -18.73
CA PRO A 72 -5.37 0.56 -19.95
C PRO A 72 -4.61 1.80 -19.48
N GLY A 73 -3.34 1.92 -19.88
CA GLY A 73 -2.41 2.99 -19.47
C GLY A 73 -2.85 4.39 -19.91
N GLU A 74 -4.13 4.54 -20.23
CA GLU A 74 -4.76 5.71 -20.79
C GLU A 74 -5.52 6.48 -19.71
N ASP A 75 -5.81 5.90 -18.53
CA ASP A 75 -6.40 6.67 -17.44
C ASP A 75 -6.31 6.00 -16.05
N GLU A 76 -5.10 5.88 -15.49
CA GLU A 76 -4.94 5.62 -14.04
C GLU A 76 -5.61 6.72 -13.20
N SER A 77 -5.66 7.95 -13.73
CA SER A 77 -6.38 9.10 -13.18
C SER A 77 -7.89 8.86 -13.01
N HIS A 78 -8.54 8.07 -13.85
CA HIS A 78 -9.97 7.77 -13.72
C HIS A 78 -10.30 7.03 -12.42
N TYR A 79 -9.32 6.34 -11.83
CA TYR A 79 -9.49 5.62 -10.58
C TYR A 79 -9.00 6.44 -9.38
N MET A 80 -7.98 7.28 -9.56
CA MET A 80 -7.46 8.19 -8.54
C MET A 80 -8.34 9.45 -8.42
N ASN A 81 -9.35 9.41 -7.56
CA ASN A 81 -10.30 10.55 -7.47
C ASN A 81 -9.74 11.69 -6.61
N GLU A 82 -9.19 11.34 -5.46
CA GLU A 82 -8.72 12.31 -4.48
C GLU A 82 -7.42 11.81 -3.87
N GLU A 83 -6.38 12.63 -3.90
CA GLU A 83 -5.12 12.33 -3.23
C GLU A 83 -5.23 12.64 -1.73
N LEU A 84 -4.85 11.68 -0.90
CA LEU A 84 -4.76 11.83 0.54
C LEU A 84 -3.37 12.36 0.91
N GLU A 85 -3.12 13.62 0.54
CA GLU A 85 -1.85 14.29 0.80
C GLU A 85 -1.72 14.72 2.27
N ASP A 86 -2.75 15.39 2.80
CA ASP A 86 -2.73 15.96 4.15
C ASP A 86 -2.75 14.85 5.22
N PRO A 87 -1.67 14.67 6.01
CA PRO A 87 -1.58 13.62 7.02
C PRO A 87 -2.42 13.91 8.27
N THR A 88 -2.96 15.13 8.42
CA THR A 88 -3.80 15.58 9.53
C THR A 88 -5.29 15.35 9.26
N ASP A 89 -5.67 15.16 7.99
CA ASP A 89 -7.04 14.82 7.60
C ASP A 89 -7.52 13.57 8.32
N LYS A 90 -8.74 13.62 8.86
CA LYS A 90 -9.34 12.47 9.54
C LYS A 90 -9.91 11.47 8.56
N ILE A 91 -9.84 10.19 8.93
CA ILE A 91 -10.43 9.11 8.15
C ILE A 91 -11.94 9.30 7.99
N CYS A 92 -12.65 9.70 9.05
CA CYS A 92 -14.09 9.98 9.00
C CYS A 92 -14.49 11.11 8.04
N THR A 93 -13.55 11.99 7.66
CA THR A 93 -13.81 13.06 6.69
C THR A 93 -13.70 12.56 5.25
N LYS A 94 -12.81 11.59 5.01
CA LYS A 94 -12.48 11.08 3.66
C LYS A 94 -13.25 9.82 3.29
N PHE A 95 -13.55 9.00 4.28
CA PHE A 95 -14.22 7.71 4.15
C PHE A 95 -15.55 7.73 4.90
N PRO A 96 -16.63 7.17 4.32
CA PRO A 96 -17.86 6.98 5.04
C PRO A 96 -17.66 6.00 6.20
N SER A 97 -18.39 6.18 7.30
CA SER A 97 -18.36 5.25 8.44
C SER A 97 -18.83 3.83 8.09
N THR A 98 -19.54 3.68 6.97
CA THR A 98 -19.96 2.37 6.45
C THR A 98 -19.42 2.19 5.05
N ILE A 99 -18.41 1.33 4.97
CA ILE A 99 -17.73 0.95 3.74
C ILE A 99 -18.35 -0.38 3.27
N PRO A 100 -18.74 -0.52 1.99
CA PRO A 100 -19.27 -1.78 1.49
C PRO A 100 -18.21 -2.88 1.45
N ASP A 101 -18.62 -4.12 1.71
CA ASP A 101 -17.73 -5.28 1.61
C ASP A 101 -17.39 -5.60 0.14
N GLY A 102 -16.17 -6.11 -0.08
CA GLY A 102 -15.72 -6.54 -1.41
C GLY A 102 -15.42 -5.39 -2.38
N THR A 103 -15.13 -4.20 -1.83
CA THR A 103 -14.63 -3.04 -2.59
C THR A 103 -13.25 -2.60 -2.12
N ILE A 104 -12.54 -1.86 -2.96
CA ILE A 104 -11.28 -1.19 -2.64
C ILE A 104 -11.56 0.27 -2.37
N HIS A 105 -10.86 0.81 -1.40
CA HIS A 105 -11.04 2.17 -0.92
C HIS A 105 -9.81 3.02 -1.21
N VAL A 106 -8.62 2.41 -1.15
CA VAL A 106 -7.35 3.13 -1.23
C VAL A 106 -6.41 2.48 -2.23
N LEU A 107 -5.87 3.30 -3.13
CA LEU A 107 -4.73 2.96 -3.98
C LEU A 107 -3.46 3.43 -3.28
N VAL A 108 -2.45 2.57 -3.22
CA VAL A 108 -1.16 2.86 -2.62
C VAL A 108 -0.13 2.90 -3.75
N VAL A 109 0.42 4.07 -4.02
CA VAL A 109 1.54 4.22 -4.93
C VAL A 109 2.82 4.20 -4.09
N VAL A 110 3.68 3.24 -4.42
CA VAL A 110 5.00 3.10 -3.81
C VAL A 110 6.00 3.77 -4.74
N PRO A 111 6.80 4.73 -4.27
CA PRO A 111 7.82 5.33 -5.11
C PRO A 111 8.85 4.27 -5.52
N GLU A 112 9.36 4.39 -6.74
CA GLU A 112 10.35 3.48 -7.35
C GLU A 112 11.75 3.60 -6.72
N GLU A 113 11.86 4.00 -5.45
CA GLU A 113 13.13 4.04 -4.72
C GLU A 113 13.28 2.76 -3.86
N GLU A 114 14.06 1.83 -4.41
CA GLU A 114 14.63 0.64 -3.76
C GLU A 114 13.65 -0.50 -3.37
N SER A 115 13.09 -1.20 -4.37
CA SER A 115 12.84 -2.65 -4.25
C SER A 115 14.15 -3.48 -4.25
N GLY A 116 15.24 -2.88 -3.74
CA GLY A 116 16.56 -3.45 -3.62
C GLY A 116 16.65 -4.38 -2.41
N ARG A 117 15.97 -5.52 -2.48
CA ARG A 117 16.44 -6.84 -2.01
C ARG A 117 17.64 -6.77 -1.03
N LYS A 118 17.39 -6.61 0.27
CA LYS A 118 18.38 -6.91 1.32
C LYS A 118 17.84 -7.94 2.31
N ARG A 119 17.73 -9.19 1.84
CA ARG A 119 17.68 -10.38 2.70
C ARG A 119 18.85 -11.33 2.42
N GLU A 120 20.03 -10.78 2.12
CA GLU A 120 21.26 -11.57 1.86
C GLU A 120 22.45 -11.20 2.77
N ASP A 121 22.24 -10.43 3.85
CA ASP A 121 23.34 -9.96 4.72
C ASP A 121 23.61 -10.81 5.99
N GLU A 122 22.77 -11.78 6.33
CA GLU A 122 23.03 -12.68 7.47
C GLU A 122 23.81 -13.95 7.07
N GLN A 123 23.60 -14.48 5.87
CA GLN A 123 24.36 -15.67 5.41
C GLN A 123 25.82 -15.36 5.07
N SER A 124 26.10 -14.14 4.59
CA SER A 124 27.46 -13.72 4.21
C SER A 124 28.39 -13.57 5.41
N ARG A 125 27.90 -13.09 6.56
CA ARG A 125 28.69 -12.99 7.80
C ARG A 125 29.08 -14.35 8.36
N HIS A 126 28.13 -15.28 8.43
CA HIS A 126 28.38 -16.60 8.99
C HIS A 126 29.37 -17.42 8.13
N GLN A 127 29.35 -17.21 6.80
CA GLN A 127 30.26 -17.91 5.89
C GLN A 127 31.69 -17.33 5.91
N GLN A 128 31.86 -16.06 6.29
CA GLN A 128 33.17 -15.41 6.40
C GLN A 128 33.86 -15.78 7.72
N GLU A 129 33.13 -15.83 8.84
CA GLU A 129 33.64 -16.32 10.12
C GLU A 129 34.06 -17.80 10.05
N ALA A 130 33.31 -18.64 9.33
CA ALA A 130 33.65 -20.05 9.14
C ALA A 130 34.92 -20.27 8.28
N LYS A 131 35.24 -19.33 7.38
CA LYS A 131 36.47 -19.38 6.58
C LYS A 131 37.70 -18.94 7.37
N GLU A 132 37.55 -17.93 8.23
CA GLU A 132 38.64 -17.40 9.05
C GLU A 132 39.07 -18.39 10.14
N GLN A 133 38.13 -19.18 10.68
CA GLN A 133 38.44 -20.27 11.61
C GLN A 133 39.12 -21.48 10.97
N ARG A 134 39.07 -21.61 9.63
CA ARG A 134 39.71 -22.71 8.89
C ARG A 134 41.18 -22.41 8.53
N TYR A 135 41.62 -21.16 8.71
CA TYR A 135 42.98 -20.71 8.39
C TYR A 135 43.81 -20.35 9.64
N ARG A 136 43.31 -20.68 10.83
CA ARG A 136 44.08 -20.75 12.08
C ARG A 136 44.36 -22.20 12.45
#